data_AF-A0A1V8UEL1-F1
#
_entry.id   AF-A0A1V8UEL1-F1
#
_cell.length_a   1.000
_cell.length_b   1.000
_cell.length_c   1.000
_cell.angle_alpha   90.00
_cell.angle_beta   90.00
_cell.angle_gamma   90.00
#
_symmetry.space_group_name_H-M   'P 1'
#
loop_
_entity.id
_entity.type
_entity.pdbx_description
1 polymer ?
#
loop_
_entity_poly.entity_id
_entity_poly.type
_entity_poly.pdbx_seq_one_letter_code
_entity_poly.pdbx_strand_id
1 'polypeptide(L)'
;MPPKRKRTNAEKARHYLSGGGVLREDSDDELGLEDHPWEFLYGDTQSKHGSQRIVGARMGDFQCYVGDTVLLKAPAGNEAWVAMIYDLSEGEIEDEDGDMVTEKKATMLWFSSEKEIRSKNKRTDFLQNELYITANFDENPLTTINGRARVVSKGVFDKLYPTGKVPRQSKDYGKIFVCRRGANTRTATYTDEFIWEDLYSGQKDLQRLADLVETQTVKTRKRRAVKMRDLDDFVQEDEDGSGPATPRKKRKLGSGTPTPSKAKAQTPRKLMTPTHKRIITKRALEFTPLGTRVLSPNQLQASPYQIARSTLHVSAVPHALPCRETEFEMVQSHLEAAITAGTGSCIYISGTPGTGKTATVREVVASLQAA
;
A
#
# COMPACT_ATOMS: atom_id res chain seq x y z
N MET A 1 5.96 32.72 -10.47
CA MET A 1 5.76 31.26 -10.37
C MET A 1 4.73 30.99 -9.28
N PRO A 2 3.64 30.27 -9.55
CA PRO A 2 2.68 29.94 -8.50
C PRO A 2 3.30 28.92 -7.52
N PRO A 3 2.99 29.01 -6.22
CA PRO A 3 3.53 28.07 -5.23
C PRO A 3 2.99 26.66 -5.49
N LYS A 4 3.90 25.68 -5.60
CA LYS A 4 3.55 24.27 -5.81
C LYS A 4 2.64 23.79 -4.66
N ARG A 5 1.43 23.36 -5.02
CA ARG A 5 0.43 22.78 -4.10
C ARG A 5 1.05 21.58 -3.37
N LYS A 6 1.00 21.58 -2.04
CA LYS A 6 1.51 20.48 -1.22
C LYS A 6 0.66 19.23 -1.49
N ARG A 7 1.30 18.14 -1.91
CA ARG A 7 0.66 16.82 -2.11
C ARG A 7 -0.05 16.37 -0.84
N THR A 8 -1.26 15.84 -1.01
CA THR A 8 -2.07 15.25 0.07
C THR A 8 -1.38 14.00 0.64
N ASN A 9 -1.75 13.56 1.83
CA ASN A 9 -1.17 12.33 2.41
C ASN A 9 -1.48 11.09 1.58
N ALA A 10 -2.64 11.05 0.89
CA ALA A 10 -2.99 9.98 -0.03
C ALA A 10 -2.14 10.03 -1.32
N GLU A 11 -1.90 11.21 -1.89
CA GLU A 11 -0.99 11.36 -3.04
C GLU A 11 0.47 11.07 -2.66
N LYS A 12 0.88 11.39 -1.42
CA LYS A 12 2.17 10.99 -0.89
C LYS A 12 2.26 9.48 -0.73
N ALA A 13 1.24 8.83 -0.16
CA ALA A 13 1.18 7.37 -0.02
C ALA A 13 1.18 6.65 -1.37
N ARG A 14 0.40 7.12 -2.35
CA ARG A 14 0.44 6.61 -3.73
C ARG A 14 1.81 6.80 -4.35
N HIS A 15 2.40 7.99 -4.26
CA HIS A 15 3.79 8.22 -4.67
C HIS A 15 4.82 7.39 -3.89
N TYR A 16 4.49 6.97 -2.66
CA TYR A 16 5.37 6.11 -1.87
C TYR A 16 5.30 4.65 -2.32
N LEU A 17 4.16 4.20 -2.83
CA LEU A 17 3.93 2.89 -3.43
C LEU A 17 4.31 2.84 -4.92
N SER A 18 4.22 3.96 -5.62
CA SER A 18 4.47 4.11 -7.07
C SER A 18 5.81 4.80 -7.38
N GLY A 19 6.73 4.88 -6.41
CA GLY A 19 7.95 5.67 -6.54
C GLY A 19 9.16 4.79 -6.42
N GLY A 20 9.58 4.22 -7.55
CA GLY A 20 10.67 3.24 -7.56
C GLY A 20 10.94 2.55 -8.89
N GLY A 21 9.93 2.51 -9.76
CA GLY A 21 10.05 1.86 -11.06
C GLY A 21 10.88 2.67 -12.04
N VAL A 22 11.31 1.98 -13.08
CA VAL A 22 12.04 2.53 -14.22
C VAL A 22 11.03 3.25 -15.12
N LEU A 23 11.31 4.50 -15.50
CA LEU A 23 10.45 5.27 -16.39
C LEU A 23 10.38 4.61 -17.77
N ARG A 24 9.15 4.44 -18.30
CA ARG A 24 8.85 3.77 -19.57
C ARG A 24 7.72 4.46 -20.34
N GLU A 25 7.89 4.62 -21.64
CA GLU A 25 6.84 5.13 -22.54
C GLU A 25 5.91 3.97 -22.94
N ASP A 26 4.58 4.18 -22.95
CA ASP A 26 3.57 3.12 -23.19
C ASP A 26 3.68 2.44 -24.58
N SER A 27 4.46 3.02 -25.50
CA SER A 27 4.71 2.49 -26.85
C SER A 27 5.68 1.30 -26.88
N ASP A 28 6.20 0.87 -25.74
CA ASP A 28 7.26 -0.15 -25.65
C ASP A 28 6.77 -1.52 -25.14
N ASP A 29 5.44 -1.69 -25.00
CA ASP A 29 4.80 -2.96 -24.60
C ASP A 29 5.11 -4.08 -25.61
N GLU A 30 5.80 -5.13 -25.17
CA GLU A 30 6.23 -6.23 -26.05
C GLU A 30 5.14 -7.28 -26.28
N LEU A 31 4.08 -7.26 -25.47
CA LEU A 31 2.99 -8.24 -25.53
C LEU A 31 1.88 -7.85 -26.50
N GLY A 32 1.94 -6.64 -27.08
CA GLY A 32 0.94 -6.15 -28.02
C GLY A 32 -0.41 -5.81 -27.36
N LEU A 33 -1.41 -5.50 -28.18
CA LEU A 33 -2.79 -5.23 -27.73
C LEU A 33 -3.68 -6.48 -27.78
N GLU A 34 -3.15 -7.60 -28.27
CA GLU A 34 -3.88 -8.86 -28.39
C GLU A 34 -3.71 -9.68 -27.12
N ASP A 35 -4.82 -9.91 -26.42
CA ASP A 35 -4.86 -10.67 -25.17
C ASP A 35 -4.81 -12.17 -25.47
N HIS A 36 -3.60 -12.71 -25.63
CA HIS A 36 -3.38 -14.15 -25.81
C HIS A 36 -3.37 -14.85 -24.45
N PRO A 37 -3.97 -16.05 -24.32
CA PRO A 37 -3.91 -16.78 -23.06
C PRO A 37 -2.47 -17.22 -22.74
N TRP A 38 -2.10 -17.17 -21.47
CA TRP A 38 -0.82 -17.69 -21.02
C TRP A 38 -0.81 -19.22 -21.03
N GLU A 39 0.24 -19.82 -21.59
CA GLU A 39 0.47 -21.26 -21.66
C GLU A 39 1.76 -21.62 -20.92
N PHE A 40 1.76 -22.74 -20.18
CA PHE A 40 2.99 -23.21 -19.53
C PHE A 40 3.80 -24.07 -20.48
N LEU A 41 5.11 -23.89 -20.44
CA LEU A 41 6.09 -24.73 -21.11
C LEU A 41 6.63 -25.71 -20.07
N TYR A 42 6.55 -27.00 -20.39
CA TYR A 42 7.01 -28.07 -19.51
C TYR A 42 8.34 -28.62 -20.01
N GLY A 43 9.23 -28.94 -19.06
CA GLY A 43 10.52 -29.54 -19.38
C GLY A 43 10.41 -31.05 -19.60
N ASP A 44 11.29 -31.60 -20.45
CA ASP A 44 11.32 -33.03 -20.81
C ASP A 44 11.64 -33.96 -19.61
N THR A 45 12.14 -33.42 -18.51
CA THR A 45 12.54 -34.19 -17.33
C THR A 45 11.32 -34.57 -16.49
N GLN A 46 10.81 -35.79 -16.68
CA GLN A 46 9.78 -36.35 -15.80
C GLN A 46 10.30 -36.42 -14.36
N SER A 47 9.59 -35.78 -13.43
CA SER A 47 9.79 -36.00 -12.00
C SER A 47 9.51 -37.46 -11.64
N LYS A 48 10.19 -37.99 -10.61
CA LYS A 48 9.92 -39.33 -10.05
C LYS A 48 8.46 -39.52 -9.58
N HIS A 49 7.66 -38.45 -9.54
CA HIS A 49 6.24 -38.44 -9.20
C HIS A 49 5.29 -38.13 -10.38
N GLY A 50 5.75 -38.23 -11.63
CA GLY A 50 4.86 -38.16 -12.80
C GLY A 50 4.33 -36.77 -13.18
N SER A 51 4.60 -35.73 -12.40
CA SER A 51 4.34 -34.34 -12.79
C SER A 51 5.48 -33.80 -13.65
N GLN A 52 5.14 -33.17 -14.78
CA GLN A 52 6.12 -32.44 -15.58
C GLN A 52 6.44 -31.10 -14.91
N ARG A 53 7.72 -30.74 -14.85
CA ARG A 53 8.17 -29.48 -14.25
C ARG A 53 7.89 -28.34 -15.21
N ILE A 54 7.24 -27.27 -14.72
CA ILE A 54 7.07 -26.02 -15.46
C ILE A 54 8.45 -25.36 -15.58
N VAL A 55 8.89 -25.09 -16.81
CA VAL A 55 10.19 -24.46 -17.09
C VAL A 55 10.06 -23.05 -17.65
N GLY A 56 8.89 -22.72 -18.19
CA GLY A 56 8.61 -21.40 -18.76
C GLY A 56 7.13 -21.17 -18.99
N ALA A 57 6.82 -19.99 -19.51
CA ALA A 57 5.49 -19.59 -19.91
C ALA A 57 5.54 -18.86 -21.27
N ARG A 58 4.43 -18.93 -22.01
CA ARG A 58 4.27 -18.34 -23.33
C ARG A 58 2.96 -17.55 -23.41
N MET A 59 3.00 -16.41 -24.10
CA MET A 59 1.84 -15.60 -24.46
C MET A 59 2.02 -15.14 -25.91
N GLY A 60 1.29 -15.72 -26.86
CA GLY A 60 1.46 -15.44 -28.29
C GLY A 60 2.89 -15.75 -28.77
N ASP A 61 3.62 -14.73 -29.22
CA ASP A 61 5.03 -14.84 -29.63
C ASP A 61 6.02 -14.64 -28.47
N PHE A 62 5.54 -14.11 -27.35
CA PHE A 62 6.36 -13.89 -26.17
C PHE A 62 6.54 -15.18 -25.39
N GLN A 63 7.77 -15.43 -24.95
CA GLN A 63 8.12 -16.54 -24.08
C GLN A 63 8.99 -16.03 -22.95
N CYS A 64 8.91 -16.65 -21.78
CA CYS A 64 9.84 -16.41 -20.68
C CYS A 64 10.09 -17.73 -19.93
N TYR A 65 11.27 -17.86 -19.37
CA TYR A 65 11.69 -19.06 -18.64
C TYR A 65 12.06 -18.72 -17.21
N VAL A 66 12.05 -19.72 -16.34
CA VAL A 66 12.53 -19.55 -14.97
C VAL A 66 13.99 -19.12 -15.00
N GLY A 67 14.28 -17.99 -14.38
CA GLY A 67 15.58 -17.31 -14.39
C GLY A 67 15.68 -16.12 -15.35
N ASP A 68 14.68 -15.90 -16.20
CA ASP A 68 14.66 -14.70 -17.05
C ASP A 68 14.34 -13.45 -16.22
N THR A 69 14.96 -12.33 -16.58
CA THR A 69 14.62 -11.02 -16.02
C THR A 69 13.52 -10.38 -16.86
N VAL A 70 12.46 -9.93 -16.21
CA VAL A 70 11.24 -9.41 -16.82
C VAL A 70 10.88 -8.03 -16.26
N LEU A 71 10.12 -7.27 -17.05
CA LEU A 71 9.51 -6.01 -16.68
C LEU A 71 8.06 -6.24 -16.28
N LEU A 72 7.63 -5.68 -15.16
CA LEU A 72 6.25 -5.70 -14.69
C LEU A 72 5.66 -4.30 -14.75
N LYS A 73 4.40 -4.20 -15.16
CA LYS A 73 3.68 -2.91 -15.27
C LYS A 73 3.30 -2.41 -13.88
N ALA A 74 3.69 -1.17 -13.53
CA ALA A 74 3.25 -0.59 -12.28
C ALA A 74 1.76 -0.19 -12.35
N PRO A 75 0.98 -0.34 -11.27
CA PRO A 75 -0.46 -0.01 -11.26
C PRO A 75 -0.78 1.48 -11.49
N ALA A 76 0.20 2.37 -11.29
CA ALA A 76 -0.01 3.81 -11.30
C ALA A 76 1.17 4.53 -11.95
N GLY A 77 1.16 4.60 -13.29
CA GLY A 77 2.02 5.48 -14.08
C GLY A 77 2.85 4.75 -15.13
N ASN A 78 3.69 5.53 -15.80
CA ASN A 78 4.65 5.12 -16.81
C ASN A 78 5.93 4.55 -16.17
N GLU A 79 5.77 3.73 -15.14
CA GLU A 79 6.87 3.08 -14.42
C GLU A 79 6.75 1.56 -14.57
N ALA A 80 7.89 0.88 -14.73
CA ALA A 80 7.99 -0.57 -14.75
C ALA A 80 8.89 -1.05 -13.61
N TRP A 81 8.52 -2.17 -12.99
CA TRP A 81 9.37 -2.86 -12.02
C TRP A 81 10.16 -3.95 -12.71
N VAL A 82 11.36 -4.24 -12.22
CA VAL A 82 12.22 -5.29 -12.76
C VAL A 82 12.27 -6.44 -11.76
N ALA A 83 12.00 -7.64 -12.24
CA ALA A 83 12.08 -8.85 -11.45
C ALA A 83 12.75 -9.97 -12.25
N MET A 84 13.19 -11.00 -11.55
CA MET A 84 13.62 -12.25 -12.13
C MET A 84 12.59 -13.33 -11.78
N ILE A 85 12.22 -14.16 -12.75
CA ILE A 85 11.30 -15.26 -12.53
C ILE A 85 12.03 -16.33 -11.71
N TYR A 86 11.61 -16.54 -10.47
CA TYR A 86 12.21 -17.52 -9.57
C TYR A 86 11.57 -18.90 -9.71
N ASP A 87 10.24 -18.93 -9.81
CA ASP A 87 9.46 -20.15 -10.01
C ASP A 87 8.13 -19.83 -10.72
N LEU A 88 7.49 -20.86 -11.27
CA LEU A 88 6.20 -20.77 -11.97
C LEU A 88 5.22 -21.76 -11.35
N SER A 89 4.02 -21.28 -11.03
CA SER A 89 2.99 -22.07 -10.37
C SER A 89 1.59 -21.71 -10.87
N GLU A 90 0.64 -22.61 -10.66
CA GLU A 90 -0.79 -22.33 -10.81
C GLU A 90 -1.43 -22.20 -9.43
N GLY A 91 -2.37 -21.29 -9.29
CA GLY A 91 -3.20 -21.13 -8.10
C GLY A 91 -4.66 -21.02 -8.48
N GLU A 92 -5.56 -21.41 -7.60
CA GLU A 92 -6.99 -21.28 -7.81
C GLU A 92 -7.47 -19.94 -7.24
N ILE A 93 -8.29 -19.22 -8.00
CA ILE A 93 -8.96 -17.97 -7.59
C ILE A 93 -10.44 -18.07 -7.94
N GLU A 94 -11.30 -17.49 -7.12
CA GLU A 94 -12.71 -17.30 -7.45
C GLU A 94 -12.84 -16.13 -8.43
N ASP A 95 -13.55 -16.33 -9.54
CA ASP A 95 -13.88 -15.26 -10.48
C ASP A 95 -15.07 -14.41 -9.99
N GLU A 96 -15.49 -13.43 -10.81
CA GLU A 96 -16.61 -12.54 -10.46
C GLU A 96 -17.96 -13.27 -10.33
N ASP A 97 -18.09 -14.45 -10.93
CA ASP A 97 -19.28 -15.29 -10.91
C ASP A 97 -19.24 -16.32 -9.75
N GLY A 98 -18.12 -16.40 -9.03
CA GLY A 98 -17.89 -17.32 -7.91
C GLY A 98 -17.38 -18.70 -8.34
N ASP A 99 -16.98 -18.86 -9.60
CA ASP A 99 -16.39 -20.09 -10.12
C ASP A 99 -14.88 -20.12 -9.84
N MET A 100 -14.37 -21.29 -9.47
CA MET A 100 -12.94 -21.51 -9.20
C MET A 100 -12.18 -21.63 -10.52
N VAL A 101 -11.36 -20.62 -10.83
CA VAL A 101 -10.52 -20.56 -12.03
C VAL A 101 -9.04 -20.69 -11.65
N THR A 102 -8.30 -21.50 -12.40
CA THR A 102 -6.84 -21.58 -12.29
C THR A 102 -6.17 -20.35 -12.89
N GLU A 103 -5.55 -19.54 -12.05
CA GLU A 103 -4.69 -18.41 -12.44
C GLU A 103 -3.21 -18.84 -12.43
N LYS A 104 -2.52 -18.51 -13.52
CA LYS A 104 -1.09 -18.78 -13.66
C LYS A 104 -0.28 -17.65 -13.03
N LYS A 105 0.63 -18.02 -12.13
CA LYS A 105 1.44 -17.11 -11.32
C LYS A 105 2.92 -17.40 -11.48
N ALA A 106 3.72 -16.39 -11.20
CA ALA A 106 5.17 -16.47 -11.11
C ALA A 106 5.65 -15.90 -9.78
N THR A 107 6.57 -16.61 -9.13
CA THR A 107 7.31 -16.09 -8.00
C THR A 107 8.41 -15.18 -8.52
N MET A 108 8.35 -13.90 -8.15
CA MET A 108 9.23 -12.84 -8.61
C MET A 108 10.31 -12.55 -7.56
N LEU A 109 11.57 -12.56 -7.98
CA LEU A 109 12.69 -12.04 -7.20
C LEU A 109 13.01 -10.61 -7.65
N TRP A 110 12.81 -9.64 -6.76
CA TRP A 110 12.77 -8.23 -7.15
C TRP A 110 14.14 -7.57 -7.26
N PHE A 111 14.25 -6.64 -8.20
CA PHE A 111 15.28 -5.62 -8.23
C PHE A 111 14.75 -4.30 -7.68
N SER A 112 15.65 -3.50 -7.10
CA SER A 112 15.33 -2.19 -6.56
C SER A 112 16.25 -1.13 -7.15
N SER A 113 15.70 0.04 -7.45
CA SER A 113 16.48 1.21 -7.88
C SER A 113 17.00 2.01 -6.69
N GLU A 114 17.95 2.91 -6.93
CA GLU A 114 18.42 3.83 -5.89
C GLU A 114 17.29 4.72 -5.36
N LYS A 115 16.25 4.98 -6.15
CA LYS A 115 15.13 5.87 -5.80
C LYS A 115 14.23 5.27 -4.71
N GLU A 116 14.17 3.94 -4.64
CA GLU A 116 13.39 3.22 -3.62
C GLU A 116 14.06 3.25 -2.25
N ILE A 117 15.38 3.33 -2.21
CA ILE A 117 16.16 3.33 -0.97
C ILE A 117 16.12 4.73 -0.33
N ARG A 118 15.32 4.89 0.72
CA ARG A 118 15.11 6.20 1.40
C ARG A 118 15.90 6.39 2.70
N SER A 119 16.75 5.43 3.05
CA SER A 119 17.57 5.50 4.27
C SER A 119 18.64 6.56 4.17
N LYS A 120 19.08 7.10 5.31
CA LYS A 120 20.26 7.99 5.39
C LYS A 120 21.55 7.29 4.98
N ASN A 121 21.58 5.95 5.05
CA ASN A 121 22.72 5.14 4.63
C ASN A 121 22.67 4.80 3.13
N LYS A 122 21.80 5.47 2.35
CA LYS A 122 21.78 5.33 0.91
C LYS A 122 23.13 5.73 0.33
N ARG A 123 23.62 4.96 -0.62
CA ARG A 123 24.84 5.24 -1.35
C ARG A 123 24.68 6.36 -2.36
N THR A 124 25.80 6.99 -2.70
CA THR A 124 25.87 8.13 -3.63
C THR A 124 26.61 7.80 -4.92
N ASP A 125 27.27 6.64 -5.01
CA ASP A 125 28.06 6.17 -6.14
C ASP A 125 27.28 5.24 -7.09
N PHE A 126 25.97 5.43 -7.16
CA PHE A 126 25.08 4.68 -8.03
C PHE A 126 25.21 5.12 -9.50
N LEU A 127 25.03 4.18 -10.44
CA LEU A 127 24.97 4.48 -11.88
C LEU A 127 23.52 4.74 -12.31
N GLN A 128 23.35 5.44 -13.43
CA GLN A 128 22.02 5.85 -13.93
C GLN A 128 21.09 4.67 -14.27
N ASN A 129 21.65 3.54 -14.70
CA ASN A 129 20.91 2.32 -15.06
C ASN A 129 21.22 1.18 -14.09
N GLU A 130 21.64 1.49 -12.86
CA GLU A 130 21.97 0.49 -11.86
C GLU A 130 20.73 0.03 -11.10
N LEU A 131 20.59 -1.28 -10.98
CA LEU A 131 19.60 -1.92 -10.12
C LEU A 131 20.31 -2.84 -9.14
N TYR A 132 19.71 -2.98 -7.96
CA TYR A 132 20.19 -3.86 -6.91
C TYR A 132 19.28 -5.06 -6.81
N ILE A 133 19.84 -6.27 -6.94
CA ILE A 133 19.10 -7.50 -6.65
C ILE A 133 18.74 -7.53 -5.16
N THR A 134 17.50 -7.88 -4.85
CA THR A 134 17.03 -8.02 -3.46
C THR A 134 16.79 -9.49 -3.12
N ALA A 135 16.52 -9.78 -1.86
CA ALA A 135 16.08 -11.12 -1.41
C ALA A 135 14.57 -11.13 -1.10
N ASN A 136 13.80 -10.27 -1.78
CA ASN A 136 12.36 -10.19 -1.60
C ASN A 136 11.68 -11.02 -2.69
N PHE A 137 10.79 -11.91 -2.27
CA PHE A 137 9.96 -12.73 -3.13
C PHE A 137 8.51 -12.27 -3.04
N ASP A 138 7.81 -12.28 -4.17
CA ASP A 138 6.37 -12.04 -4.24
C ASP A 138 5.74 -12.87 -5.37
N GLU A 139 4.48 -13.23 -5.23
CA GLU A 139 3.76 -13.98 -6.27
C GLU A 139 2.91 -13.02 -7.08
N ASN A 140 3.13 -13.00 -8.39
CA ASN A 140 2.39 -12.13 -9.29
C ASN A 140 1.78 -12.93 -10.45
N PRO A 141 0.55 -12.61 -10.88
CA PRO A 141 -0.03 -13.18 -12.10
C PRO A 141 0.87 -12.95 -13.30
N LEU A 142 0.93 -13.91 -14.23
CA LEU A 142 1.72 -13.77 -15.46
C LEU A 142 1.29 -12.59 -16.32
N THR A 143 0.02 -12.20 -16.23
CA THR A 143 -0.57 -11.02 -16.90
C THR A 143 0.08 -9.69 -16.50
N THR A 144 0.82 -9.65 -15.39
CA THR A 144 1.54 -8.44 -14.94
C THR A 144 2.85 -8.18 -15.69
N ILE A 145 3.38 -9.20 -16.37
CA ILE A 145 4.60 -9.10 -17.17
C ILE A 145 4.30 -8.24 -18.40
N ASN A 146 5.22 -7.36 -18.78
CA ASN A 146 5.10 -6.42 -19.91
C ASN A 146 6.21 -6.61 -20.97
N GLY A 147 7.27 -7.35 -20.64
CA GLY A 147 8.38 -7.58 -21.55
C GLY A 147 9.62 -8.12 -20.86
N ARG A 148 10.70 -8.26 -21.63
CA ARG A 148 11.99 -8.74 -21.11
C ARG A 148 12.86 -7.58 -20.64
N ALA A 149 13.54 -7.79 -19.51
CA ALA A 149 14.65 -6.98 -19.06
C ALA A 149 15.96 -7.72 -19.33
N ARG A 150 17.06 -6.99 -19.43
CA ARG A 150 18.42 -7.54 -19.55
C ARG A 150 19.29 -6.98 -18.44
N VAL A 151 19.79 -7.83 -17.56
CA VAL A 151 20.73 -7.43 -16.50
C VAL A 151 22.13 -7.91 -16.86
N VAL A 152 23.12 -7.02 -16.75
CA VAL A 152 24.52 -7.29 -17.09
C VAL A 152 25.47 -6.66 -16.05
N SER A 153 26.74 -7.08 -16.05
CA SER A 153 27.77 -6.35 -15.30
C SER A 153 28.13 -5.04 -15.98
N LYS A 154 28.76 -4.15 -15.19
CA LYS A 154 29.26 -2.86 -15.69
C LYS A 154 30.23 -3.04 -16.86
N GLY A 155 31.14 -4.02 -16.79
CA GLY A 155 32.12 -4.24 -17.85
C GLY A 155 31.49 -4.66 -19.19
N VAL A 156 30.42 -5.47 -19.14
CA VAL A 156 29.66 -5.85 -20.34
C VAL A 156 28.85 -4.67 -20.87
N PHE A 157 28.23 -3.89 -19.97
CA PHE A 157 27.50 -2.68 -20.34
C PHE A 157 28.39 -1.65 -21.03
N ASP A 158 29.57 -1.36 -20.47
CA ASP A 158 30.51 -0.39 -21.03
C ASP A 158 31.07 -0.84 -22.40
N LYS A 159 31.16 -2.15 -22.66
CA LYS A 159 31.52 -2.69 -23.99
C LYS A 159 30.41 -2.50 -25.01
N LEU A 160 29.15 -2.71 -24.62
CA LEU A 160 27.98 -2.54 -25.49
C LEU A 160 27.69 -1.05 -25.74
N TYR A 161 27.88 -0.22 -24.71
CA TYR A 161 27.57 1.20 -24.72
C TYR A 161 28.74 2.02 -24.16
N PRO A 162 29.85 2.21 -24.93
CA PRO A 162 31.05 2.91 -24.45
C PRO A 162 30.82 4.37 -24.02
N THR A 163 29.74 4.99 -24.51
CA THR A 163 29.34 6.35 -24.14
C THR A 163 28.58 6.40 -22.81
N GLY A 164 28.31 5.25 -22.18
CA GLY A 164 27.54 5.12 -20.94
C GLY A 164 26.04 5.41 -21.09
N LYS A 165 25.57 5.66 -22.32
CA LYS A 165 24.16 5.97 -22.61
C LYS A 165 23.64 5.04 -23.70
N VAL A 166 22.49 4.45 -23.44
CA VAL A 166 21.77 3.65 -24.43
C VAL A 166 21.06 4.59 -25.40
N PRO A 167 21.29 4.49 -26.73
CA PRO A 167 20.56 5.28 -27.71
C PRO A 167 19.06 5.00 -27.66
N ARG A 168 18.22 6.04 -27.79
CA ARG A 168 16.74 5.92 -27.77
C ARG A 168 16.16 4.99 -28.84
N GLN A 169 16.89 4.77 -29.94
CA GLN A 169 16.48 3.89 -31.05
C GLN A 169 16.91 2.43 -30.83
N SER A 170 17.73 2.16 -29.80
CA SER A 170 18.15 0.79 -29.48
C SER A 170 16.99 0.04 -28.83
N LYS A 171 16.87 -1.25 -29.16
CA LYS A 171 15.93 -2.17 -28.50
C LYS A 171 16.18 -2.29 -27.00
N ASP A 172 17.41 -2.05 -26.56
CA ASP A 172 17.80 -2.12 -25.15
C ASP A 172 17.43 -0.86 -24.35
N TYR A 173 16.94 0.21 -25.00
CA TYR A 173 16.63 1.45 -24.31
C TYR A 173 15.54 1.24 -23.26
N GLY A 174 15.86 1.49 -21.99
CA GLY A 174 14.95 1.24 -20.87
C GLY A 174 14.76 -0.23 -20.50
N LYS A 175 15.46 -1.16 -21.17
CA LYS A 175 15.38 -2.61 -20.92
C LYS A 175 16.67 -3.21 -20.39
N ILE A 176 17.81 -2.55 -20.59
CA ILE A 176 19.11 -2.99 -20.07
C ILE A 176 19.48 -2.29 -18.76
N PHE A 177 19.92 -3.08 -17.79
CA PHE A 177 20.29 -2.64 -16.45
C PHE A 177 21.62 -3.23 -16.02
N VAL A 178 22.31 -2.50 -15.15
CA VAL A 178 23.57 -2.92 -14.55
C VAL A 178 23.31 -3.39 -13.12
N CYS A 179 23.73 -4.60 -12.76
CA CYS A 179 23.69 -5.06 -11.38
C CYS A 179 25.10 -5.39 -10.90
N ARG A 180 25.59 -4.62 -9.93
CA ARG A 180 26.91 -4.83 -9.30
C ARG A 180 26.82 -5.40 -7.89
N ARG A 181 25.66 -5.26 -7.25
CA ARG A 181 25.47 -5.55 -5.83
C ARG A 181 24.02 -5.93 -5.53
N GLY A 182 23.83 -6.70 -4.48
CA GLY A 182 22.56 -6.87 -3.83
C GLY A 182 22.32 -5.82 -2.75
N ALA A 183 21.06 -5.56 -2.44
CA ALA A 183 20.68 -4.62 -1.39
C ALA A 183 19.45 -5.06 -0.60
N ASN A 184 19.44 -4.72 0.68
CA ASN A 184 18.22 -4.70 1.49
C ASN A 184 17.70 -3.27 1.56
N THR A 185 16.57 -3.01 0.90
CA THR A 185 15.98 -1.66 0.76
C THR A 185 15.57 -1.05 2.10
N ARG A 186 15.19 -1.87 3.08
CA ARG A 186 14.73 -1.42 4.41
C ARG A 186 15.87 -0.94 5.29
N THR A 187 16.96 -1.70 5.35
CA THR A 187 18.13 -1.37 6.19
C THR A 187 19.17 -0.54 5.44
N ALA A 188 19.06 -0.46 4.11
CA ALA A 188 20.05 0.11 3.19
C ALA A 188 21.46 -0.47 3.42
N THR A 189 21.51 -1.79 3.59
CA THR A 189 22.76 -2.56 3.57
C THR A 189 22.95 -3.18 2.20
N TYR A 190 24.20 -3.18 1.72
CA TYR A 190 24.56 -3.66 0.39
C TYR A 190 25.57 -4.80 0.53
N THR A 191 25.57 -5.71 -0.43
CA THR A 191 26.61 -6.73 -0.57
C THR A 191 27.91 -6.11 -1.09
N ASP A 192 28.97 -6.91 -1.12
CA ASP A 192 30.19 -6.56 -1.86
C ASP A 192 29.93 -6.53 -3.37
N GLU A 193 30.84 -5.90 -4.13
CA GLU A 193 30.76 -5.87 -5.59
C GLU A 193 31.00 -7.25 -6.17
N PHE A 194 30.15 -7.62 -7.11
CA PHE A 194 30.31 -8.82 -7.90
C PHE A 194 30.10 -8.53 -9.39
N ILE A 195 30.62 -9.43 -10.20
CA ILE A 195 30.37 -9.44 -11.64
C ILE A 195 29.14 -10.31 -11.86
N TRP A 196 28.11 -9.74 -12.49
CA TRP A 196 26.82 -10.40 -12.69
C TRP A 196 26.96 -11.77 -13.36
N GLU A 197 27.76 -11.84 -14.43
CA GLU A 197 27.94 -13.06 -15.23
C GLU A 197 28.70 -14.18 -14.48
N ASP A 198 29.53 -13.83 -13.50
CA ASP A 198 30.23 -14.80 -12.64
C ASP A 198 29.30 -15.36 -11.56
N LEU A 199 28.30 -14.57 -11.15
CA LEU A 199 27.36 -14.93 -10.09
C LEU A 199 26.13 -15.67 -10.63
N TYR A 200 25.66 -15.29 -11.82
CA TYR A 200 24.43 -15.79 -12.40
C TYR A 200 24.64 -16.18 -13.87
N SER A 201 24.61 -17.48 -14.14
CA SER A 201 24.70 -18.05 -15.49
C SER A 201 23.40 -18.71 -15.97
N GLY A 202 22.45 -18.94 -15.06
CA GLY A 202 21.13 -19.48 -15.37
C GLY A 202 20.40 -20.01 -14.14
N GLN A 203 19.31 -20.76 -14.37
CA GLN A 203 18.35 -21.21 -13.35
C GLN A 203 18.98 -21.89 -12.11
N LYS A 204 20.10 -22.61 -12.29
CA LYS A 204 20.77 -23.33 -11.19
C LYS A 204 21.38 -22.40 -10.13
N ASP A 205 21.71 -21.17 -10.52
CA ASP A 205 22.36 -20.20 -9.65
C ASP A 205 21.35 -19.33 -8.86
N LEU A 206 20.05 -19.48 -9.11
CA LEU A 206 18.99 -18.66 -8.50
C LEU A 206 19.02 -18.72 -6.97
N GLN A 207 19.10 -19.93 -6.40
CA GLN A 207 19.15 -20.13 -4.96
C GLN A 207 20.42 -19.48 -4.36
N ARG A 208 21.57 -19.71 -5.01
CA ARG A 208 22.86 -19.14 -4.57
C ARG A 208 22.85 -17.62 -4.58
N LEU A 209 22.22 -17.01 -5.59
CA LEU A 209 22.07 -15.57 -5.70
C LEU A 209 21.21 -15.02 -4.55
N ALA A 210 20.06 -15.64 -4.26
CA ALA A 210 19.20 -15.24 -3.14
C ALA A 210 19.93 -15.36 -1.80
N ASP A 211 20.59 -16.50 -1.56
CA ASP A 211 21.34 -16.77 -0.32
C ASP A 211 22.49 -15.77 -0.12
N LEU A 212 23.19 -15.39 -1.20
CA LEU A 212 24.26 -14.39 -1.14
C LEU A 212 23.72 -13.04 -0.68
N VAL A 213 22.57 -12.60 -1.21
CA VAL A 213 21.96 -11.33 -0.79
C VAL A 213 21.49 -11.43 0.67
N GLU A 214 20.88 -12.53 1.08
CA GLU A 214 20.41 -12.71 2.45
C GLU A 214 21.54 -12.75 3.49
N THR A 215 22.65 -13.40 3.16
CA THR A 215 23.78 -13.60 4.08
C THR A 215 24.63 -12.34 4.23
N GLN A 216 24.83 -11.59 3.14
CA GLN A 216 25.63 -10.36 3.17
C GLN A 216 24.83 -9.10 3.57
N THR A 217 23.49 -9.15 3.54
CA THR A 217 22.66 -8.01 3.94
C THR A 217 22.06 -8.20 5.33
N VAL A 218 21.94 -7.10 6.08
CA VAL A 218 21.41 -7.16 7.45
C VAL A 218 19.89 -7.09 7.39
N LYS A 219 19.21 -8.19 7.73
CA LYS A 219 17.73 -8.27 7.74
C LYS A 219 17.09 -7.29 8.74
N THR A 220 17.70 -7.01 9.89
CA THR A 220 17.16 -6.13 10.95
C THR A 220 18.17 -5.13 11.49
N ARG A 221 17.79 -3.85 11.61
CA ARG A 221 18.61 -2.86 12.32
C ARG A 221 18.70 -3.27 13.79
N LYS A 222 19.89 -3.59 14.30
CA LYS A 222 20.13 -3.90 15.72
C LYS A 222 19.50 -2.77 16.55
N ARG A 223 18.42 -3.07 17.28
CA ARG A 223 17.84 -2.10 18.23
C ARG A 223 18.95 -1.75 19.20
N ARG A 224 19.24 -0.46 19.36
CA ARG A 224 20.13 0.02 20.42
C ARG A 224 19.50 -0.48 21.72
N ALA A 225 20.15 -1.41 22.42
CA ALA A 225 19.68 -1.90 23.69
C ALA A 225 19.46 -0.66 24.58
N VAL A 226 18.22 -0.43 24.98
CA VAL A 226 17.96 0.49 26.08
C VAL A 226 18.66 -0.16 27.26
N LYS A 227 19.74 0.46 27.77
CA LYS A 227 20.33 0.07 29.05
C LYS A 227 19.16 0.07 30.04
N MET A 228 18.78 -1.12 30.49
CA MET A 228 17.94 -1.30 31.67
C MET A 228 18.74 -0.58 32.76
N ARG A 229 18.30 0.61 33.16
CA ARG A 229 18.81 1.24 34.38
C ARG A 229 18.25 0.39 35.51
N ASP A 230 19.16 -0.10 36.35
CA ASP A 230 18.88 -0.94 37.50
C ASP A 230 17.69 -0.38 38.29
N LEU A 231 16.71 -1.24 38.46
CA LEU A 231 15.39 -0.96 39.02
C LEU A 231 15.41 -1.28 40.52
N ASP A 232 16.43 -0.79 41.23
CA ASP A 232 16.72 -1.17 42.63
C ASP A 232 17.04 0.03 43.55
N ASP A 233 16.66 1.25 43.16
CA ASP A 233 16.80 2.44 44.04
C ASP A 233 15.54 3.30 44.06
N PHE A 234 14.42 2.69 44.46
CA PHE A 234 13.21 3.44 44.82
C PHE A 234 12.49 2.75 45.99
N VAL A 235 13.14 2.74 47.15
CA VAL A 235 12.43 2.63 48.43
C VAL A 235 12.27 4.05 48.95
N GLN A 236 11.05 4.58 48.86
CA GLN A 236 10.63 5.65 49.74
C GLN A 236 9.17 5.44 50.11
N GLU A 237 8.93 5.51 51.41
CA GLU A 237 7.82 4.96 52.19
C GLU A 237 6.44 5.53 51.83
N ASP A 238 5.43 4.68 52.06
CA ASP A 238 4.01 4.94 51.91
C ASP A 238 3.50 5.99 52.92
N GLU A 239 2.81 7.04 52.44
CA GLU A 239 1.80 7.76 53.23
C GLU A 239 0.68 8.28 52.31
N ASP A 240 -0.47 7.61 52.42
CA ASP A 240 -1.86 8.06 52.28
C ASP A 240 -2.40 8.78 51.01
N GLY A 241 -3.17 8.01 50.24
CA GLY A 241 -4.59 8.30 49.92
C GLY A 241 -4.96 9.47 49.00
N SER A 242 -5.32 9.18 47.74
CA SER A 242 -6.56 9.65 47.04
C SER A 242 -6.47 9.57 45.50
N GLY A 243 -7.30 8.71 44.90
CA GLY A 243 -8.00 8.86 43.59
C GLY A 243 -7.22 8.94 42.25
N PRO A 244 -7.60 8.17 41.20
CA PRO A 244 -6.99 8.28 39.88
C PRO A 244 -7.58 9.46 39.08
N ALA A 245 -6.74 10.45 38.73
CA ALA A 245 -7.11 11.58 37.88
C ALA A 245 -6.41 11.52 36.51
N THR A 246 -7.20 11.66 35.43
CA THR A 246 -6.75 11.60 34.03
C THR A 246 -5.87 12.79 33.63
N PRO A 247 -4.80 12.60 32.83
CA PRO A 247 -3.84 13.67 32.53
C PRO A 247 -4.38 14.67 31.50
N ARG A 248 -4.54 15.94 31.91
CA ARG A 248 -4.82 17.07 31.00
C ARG A 248 -3.52 17.73 30.49
N LYS A 249 -3.56 18.05 29.21
CA LYS A 249 -2.53 18.70 28.37
C LYS A 249 -2.07 20.07 28.93
N LYS A 250 -0.80 20.17 29.36
CA LYS A 250 -0.18 21.43 29.80
C LYS A 250 0.14 22.36 28.60
N ARG A 251 -0.52 23.52 28.52
CA ARG A 251 -0.09 24.68 27.72
C ARG A 251 0.91 25.49 28.55
N LYS A 252 2.08 25.79 27.96
CA LYS A 252 3.13 26.62 28.56
C LYS A 252 2.78 28.09 28.38
N LEU A 253 2.53 28.82 29.46
CA LEU A 253 2.48 30.28 29.50
C LEU A 253 3.76 30.77 30.21
N GLY A 254 4.52 31.63 29.54
CA GLY A 254 5.64 32.36 30.13
C GLY A 254 5.16 33.68 30.73
N SER A 255 5.68 33.98 31.92
CA SER A 255 5.42 35.15 32.77
C SER A 255 5.94 36.47 32.16
N GLY A 256 5.19 37.57 32.36
CA GLY A 256 5.66 38.96 32.19
C GLY A 256 6.71 39.35 33.24
N THR A 257 7.38 40.52 33.21
CA THR A 257 6.98 41.94 33.02
C THR A 257 8.26 42.83 32.90
N PRO A 258 8.27 44.21 32.85
CA PRO A 258 7.31 45.25 32.43
C PRO A 258 7.86 46.33 31.42
N THR A 259 6.92 47.16 30.94
CA THR A 259 6.90 48.39 30.08
C THR A 259 7.73 49.62 30.56
N PRO A 260 7.99 50.74 29.79
CA PRO A 260 7.02 51.70 29.17
C PRO A 260 7.44 52.32 27.79
N SER A 261 6.61 52.98 26.97
CA SER A 261 5.78 54.16 27.26
C SER A 261 4.76 54.51 26.14
N LYS A 262 3.62 55.06 26.61
CA LYS A 262 2.73 56.11 26.08
C LYS A 262 2.81 56.54 24.60
N ALA A 263 1.68 56.43 23.89
CA ALA A 263 0.89 57.60 23.47
C ALA A 263 -0.50 57.17 22.95
N LYS A 264 -1.54 57.82 23.49
CA LYS A 264 -2.96 57.61 23.19
C LYS A 264 -3.41 58.50 22.02
N ALA A 265 -4.38 57.94 21.28
CA ALA A 265 -5.59 58.59 20.76
C ALA A 265 -5.43 59.64 19.64
N GLN A 266 -6.11 59.37 18.52
CA GLN A 266 -7.26 60.16 18.07
C GLN A 266 -7.98 59.45 16.89
N THR A 267 -9.18 58.93 17.15
CA THR A 267 -10.23 58.80 16.12
C THR A 267 -10.87 60.19 15.97
N PRO A 268 -11.43 60.61 14.81
CA PRO A 268 -12.75 60.08 14.43
C PRO A 268 -13.11 60.11 12.93
N ARG A 269 -14.12 59.29 12.60
CA ARG A 269 -15.33 59.59 11.78
C ARG A 269 -15.59 58.57 10.67
N LYS A 270 -16.70 57.85 10.91
CA LYS A 270 -17.82 57.61 9.99
C LYS A 270 -17.44 57.35 8.53
N LEU A 271 -17.53 56.09 8.12
CA LEU A 271 -18.02 55.74 6.78
C LEU A 271 -19.28 54.90 6.95
N MET A 272 -20.36 55.52 6.53
CA MET A 272 -21.71 54.98 6.49
C MET A 272 -21.79 53.86 5.45
N THR A 273 -22.53 52.81 5.78
CA THR A 273 -22.91 51.75 4.85
C THR A 273 -23.88 52.30 3.81
N PRO A 274 -23.69 52.03 2.50
CA PRO A 274 -24.74 52.25 1.52
C PRO A 274 -25.84 51.20 1.71
N THR A 275 -26.91 51.65 2.36
CA THR A 275 -28.28 51.15 2.27
C THR A 275 -28.72 51.02 0.82
N HIS A 276 -28.73 49.81 0.25
CA HIS A 276 -29.84 49.26 -0.57
C HIS A 276 -29.56 47.88 -1.20
N LYS A 277 -28.89 46.96 -0.50
CA LYS A 277 -28.98 45.53 -0.84
C LYS A 277 -29.39 44.79 0.41
N ARG A 278 -30.63 44.29 0.39
CA ARG A 278 -31.17 43.39 1.40
C ARG A 278 -30.29 42.14 1.38
N ILE A 279 -29.25 42.13 2.22
CA ILE A 279 -28.43 40.94 2.42
C ILE A 279 -29.35 39.94 3.10
N ILE A 280 -29.85 38.99 2.33
CA ILE A 280 -30.44 37.76 2.88
C ILE A 280 -29.25 37.05 3.52
N THR A 281 -29.05 37.27 4.81
CA THR A 281 -28.23 36.38 5.63
C THR A 281 -28.95 35.04 5.58
N LYS A 282 -28.48 34.14 4.70
CA LYS A 282 -28.89 32.74 4.76
C LYS A 282 -28.60 32.30 6.21
N ARG A 283 -29.64 31.86 6.91
CA ARG A 283 -29.52 31.27 8.25
C ARG A 283 -28.32 30.32 8.20
N ALA A 284 -27.38 30.45 9.13
CA ALA A 284 -26.28 29.50 9.22
C ALA A 284 -26.89 28.10 9.21
N LEU A 285 -26.42 27.23 8.31
CA LEU A 285 -26.87 25.85 8.29
C LEU A 285 -26.53 25.26 9.66
N GLU A 286 -27.57 24.96 10.44
CA GLU A 286 -27.43 24.21 11.68
C GLU A 286 -26.89 22.83 11.29
N PHE A 287 -25.58 22.64 11.45
CA PHE A 287 -24.95 21.35 11.26
C PHE A 287 -25.32 20.48 12.47
N THR A 288 -26.55 19.97 12.44
CA THR A 288 -26.97 18.90 13.34
C THR A 288 -26.13 17.65 13.03
N PRO A 289 -25.44 17.07 14.02
CA PRO A 289 -24.63 15.88 13.81
C PRO A 289 -25.50 14.72 13.30
N LEU A 290 -24.90 13.84 12.48
CA LEU A 290 -25.59 12.81 11.71
C LEU A 290 -26.54 11.89 12.51
N GLY A 291 -26.35 11.75 13.83
CA GLY A 291 -27.15 10.86 14.67
C GLY A 291 -28.54 11.37 15.07
N THR A 292 -28.85 12.67 14.90
CA THR A 292 -30.12 13.26 15.39
C THR A 292 -31.04 13.77 14.28
N ARG A 293 -30.74 13.47 13.01
CA ARG A 293 -31.64 13.80 11.89
C ARG A 293 -32.72 12.74 11.73
N VAL A 294 -33.73 12.80 12.58
CA VAL A 294 -35.04 12.22 12.23
C VAL A 294 -35.80 13.33 11.51
N LEU A 295 -35.70 13.35 10.17
CA LEU A 295 -36.56 14.20 9.35
C LEU A 295 -37.99 13.65 9.42
N SER A 296 -38.99 14.53 9.44
CA SER A 296 -40.38 14.07 9.48
C SER A 296 -40.70 13.27 8.21
N PRO A 297 -41.45 12.14 8.33
CA PRO A 297 -41.70 11.23 7.20
C PRO A 297 -42.26 11.95 5.95
N ASN A 298 -43.07 12.99 6.15
CA ASN A 298 -43.67 13.78 5.08
C ASN A 298 -42.67 14.57 4.24
N GLN A 299 -41.48 14.90 4.77
CA GLN A 299 -40.42 15.59 4.01
C GLN A 299 -39.54 14.63 3.20
N LEU A 300 -39.49 13.35 3.56
CA LEU A 300 -38.72 12.33 2.86
C LEU A 300 -39.46 11.78 1.63
N GLN A 301 -40.79 11.87 1.62
CA GLN A 301 -41.66 11.37 0.55
C GLN A 301 -42.13 12.45 -0.43
N ALA A 302 -41.68 13.69 -0.29
CA ALA A 302 -42.20 14.81 -1.11
C ALA A 302 -41.69 14.81 -2.57
N SER A 303 -40.65 14.03 -2.90
CA SER A 303 -40.15 13.88 -4.27
C SER A 303 -39.49 12.52 -4.48
N PRO A 304 -39.60 11.91 -5.67
CA PRO A 304 -38.87 10.69 -6.03
C PRO A 304 -37.36 10.80 -5.79
N TYR A 305 -36.78 12.00 -6.02
CA TYR A 305 -35.36 12.25 -5.79
C TYR A 305 -34.99 12.32 -4.31
N GLN A 306 -35.93 12.72 -3.45
CA GLN A 306 -35.71 12.75 -1.99
C GLN A 306 -35.80 11.36 -1.39
N ILE A 307 -36.70 10.52 -1.90
CA ILE A 307 -36.80 9.10 -1.56
C ILE A 307 -35.51 8.37 -1.98
N ALA A 308 -35.03 8.58 -3.21
CA ALA A 308 -33.78 7.98 -3.67
C ALA A 308 -32.58 8.43 -2.82
N ARG A 309 -32.52 9.72 -2.45
CA ARG A 309 -31.43 10.25 -1.61
C ARG A 309 -31.48 9.78 -0.17
N SER A 310 -32.67 9.51 0.39
CA SER A 310 -32.78 8.98 1.75
C SER A 310 -32.47 7.49 1.80
N THR A 311 -32.93 6.73 0.81
CA THR A 311 -32.69 5.27 0.69
C THR A 311 -31.24 4.91 0.35
N LEU A 312 -30.57 5.67 -0.52
CA LEU A 312 -29.16 5.42 -0.88
C LEU A 312 -28.15 6.08 0.07
N HIS A 313 -28.62 6.79 1.10
CA HIS A 313 -27.72 7.42 2.04
C HIS A 313 -27.04 6.38 2.93
N VAL A 314 -25.79 6.64 3.31
CA VAL A 314 -24.97 5.75 4.16
C VAL A 314 -25.61 5.46 5.53
N SER A 315 -26.60 6.25 5.95
CA SER A 315 -27.34 6.02 7.20
C SER A 315 -28.54 5.09 7.05
N ALA A 316 -29.02 4.85 5.83
CA ALA A 316 -30.10 3.90 5.58
C ALA A 316 -29.50 2.49 5.64
N VAL A 317 -29.99 1.70 6.58
CA VAL A 317 -29.65 0.28 6.68
C VAL A 317 -30.75 -0.47 5.91
N PRO A 318 -30.41 -1.25 4.87
CA PRO A 318 -31.39 -2.06 4.16
C PRO A 318 -31.96 -3.16 5.08
N HIS A 319 -33.10 -3.74 4.69
CA HIS A 319 -33.75 -4.84 5.43
C HIS A 319 -33.01 -6.18 5.36
N ALA A 320 -32.03 -6.29 4.45
CA ALA A 320 -31.15 -7.43 4.32
C ALA A 320 -29.75 -6.92 3.96
N LEU A 321 -28.72 -7.39 4.65
CA LEU A 321 -27.32 -7.20 4.28
C LEU A 321 -26.80 -8.43 3.53
N PRO A 322 -26.83 -8.44 2.18
CA PRO A 322 -26.26 -9.53 1.42
C PRO A 322 -24.75 -9.67 1.65
N CYS A 323 -24.24 -10.89 1.55
CA CYS A 323 -22.84 -11.26 1.77
C CYS A 323 -22.36 -11.11 3.24
N ARG A 324 -23.29 -11.07 4.19
CA ARG A 324 -23.04 -11.00 5.64
C ARG A 324 -23.99 -11.88 6.44
N GLU A 325 -24.69 -12.80 5.78
CA GLU A 325 -25.72 -13.66 6.35
C GLU A 325 -25.13 -14.59 7.41
N THR A 326 -23.97 -15.20 7.14
CA THR A 326 -23.31 -16.10 8.09
C THR A 326 -22.86 -15.40 9.37
N GLU A 327 -22.31 -14.19 9.27
CA GLU A 327 -21.90 -13.41 10.43
C GLU A 327 -23.09 -12.82 11.16
N PHE A 328 -24.17 -12.49 10.45
CA PHE A 328 -25.43 -12.07 11.04
C PHE A 328 -25.99 -13.16 11.95
N GLU A 329 -26.11 -14.40 11.44
CA GLU A 329 -26.59 -15.56 12.22
C GLU A 329 -25.69 -15.86 13.43
N MET A 330 -24.36 -15.76 13.27
CA MET A 330 -23.41 -15.99 14.35
C MET A 330 -23.57 -14.96 15.48
N VAL A 331 -23.72 -13.69 15.13
CA VAL A 331 -23.91 -12.63 16.14
C VAL A 331 -25.30 -12.71 16.76
N GLN A 332 -26.33 -12.98 15.96
CA GLN A 332 -27.72 -13.11 16.45
C GLN A 332 -27.86 -14.27 17.43
N SER A 333 -27.41 -15.48 17.06
CA SER A 333 -27.51 -16.68 17.91
C SER A 333 -26.80 -16.48 19.25
N HIS A 334 -25.62 -15.86 19.24
CA HIS A 334 -24.85 -15.61 20.47
C HIS A 334 -25.54 -14.57 21.36
N LEU A 335 -26.15 -13.54 20.76
CA LEU A 335 -26.85 -12.49 21.48
C LEU A 335 -28.20 -12.99 22.03
N GLU A 336 -28.95 -13.76 21.25
CA GLU A 336 -30.19 -14.41 21.65
C GLU A 336 -29.97 -15.37 22.82
N ALA A 337 -28.97 -16.26 22.72
CA ALA A 337 -28.63 -17.18 23.80
C ALA A 337 -28.27 -16.45 25.11
N ALA A 338 -27.51 -15.35 25.02
CA ALA A 338 -27.14 -14.54 26.18
C ALA A 338 -28.35 -13.84 26.81
N ILE A 339 -29.27 -13.33 25.98
CA ILE A 339 -30.52 -12.68 26.42
C ILE A 339 -31.44 -13.72 27.10
N THR A 340 -31.65 -14.87 26.48
CA THR A 340 -32.49 -15.95 27.04
C THR A 340 -31.92 -16.49 28.35
N ALA A 341 -30.59 -16.59 28.47
CA ALA A 341 -29.92 -17.02 29.70
C ALA A 341 -29.86 -15.92 30.78
N GLY A 342 -30.16 -14.66 30.46
CA GLY A 342 -30.07 -13.53 31.38
C GLY A 342 -28.63 -13.21 31.81
N THR A 343 -27.63 -13.59 31.01
CA THR A 343 -26.20 -13.43 31.32
C THR A 343 -25.54 -12.36 30.45
N GLY A 344 -24.58 -11.62 30.99
CA GLY A 344 -23.79 -10.67 30.21
C GLY A 344 -22.73 -11.39 29.34
N SER A 345 -22.72 -11.11 28.03
CA SER A 345 -21.71 -11.61 27.08
C SER A 345 -20.99 -10.45 26.38
N CYS A 346 -19.75 -10.69 25.96
CA CYS A 346 -18.92 -9.72 25.22
C CYS A 346 -18.50 -10.32 23.87
N ILE A 347 -18.82 -9.61 22.78
CA ILE A 347 -18.48 -10.03 21.42
C ILE A 347 -17.43 -9.05 20.86
N TYR A 348 -16.31 -9.58 20.38
CA TYR A 348 -15.27 -8.79 19.71
C TYR A 348 -15.33 -8.99 18.20
N ILE A 349 -15.50 -7.89 17.44
CA ILE A 349 -15.61 -7.92 15.97
C ILE A 349 -14.51 -7.01 15.38
N SER A 350 -13.68 -7.57 14.50
CA SER A 350 -12.56 -6.87 13.87
C SER A 350 -12.62 -6.90 12.34
N GLY A 351 -11.90 -5.98 11.68
CA GLY A 351 -11.75 -5.96 10.22
C GLY A 351 -11.50 -4.56 9.67
N THR A 352 -11.20 -4.47 8.37
CA THR A 352 -10.92 -3.20 7.67
C THR A 352 -12.10 -2.23 7.71
N PRO A 353 -11.87 -0.90 7.71
CA PRO A 353 -12.96 0.08 7.75
C PRO A 353 -13.84 0.00 6.48
N GLY A 354 -15.15 0.24 6.62
CA GLY A 354 -16.08 0.23 5.48
C GLY A 354 -16.69 -1.13 5.12
N THR A 355 -16.30 -2.22 5.79
CA THR A 355 -16.77 -3.59 5.49
C THR A 355 -18.11 -3.97 6.12
N GLY A 356 -18.96 -3.00 6.47
CA GLY A 356 -20.32 -3.29 6.95
C GLY A 356 -20.46 -3.78 8.39
N LYS A 357 -19.39 -4.00 9.17
CA LYS A 357 -19.46 -4.47 10.58
C LYS A 357 -20.50 -3.75 11.44
N THR A 358 -20.51 -2.43 11.41
CA THR A 358 -21.46 -1.62 12.20
C THR A 358 -22.89 -1.74 11.68
N ALA A 359 -23.07 -1.97 10.38
CA ALA A 359 -24.39 -2.21 9.80
C ALA A 359 -24.93 -3.57 10.25
N THR A 360 -24.12 -4.63 10.20
CA THR A 360 -24.49 -5.98 10.64
C THR A 360 -24.92 -6.01 12.11
N VAL A 361 -24.16 -5.38 13.01
CA VAL A 361 -24.54 -5.32 14.43
C VAL A 361 -25.86 -4.56 14.64
N ARG A 362 -26.10 -3.48 13.88
CA ARG A 362 -27.34 -2.70 13.99
C ARG A 362 -28.55 -3.46 13.47
N GLU A 363 -28.38 -4.23 12.41
CA GLU A 363 -29.43 -5.08 11.84
C GLU A 363 -29.82 -6.18 12.82
N VAL A 364 -28.84 -6.88 13.41
CA VAL A 364 -29.11 -7.92 14.43
C VAL A 364 -29.91 -7.34 15.60
N VAL A 365 -29.50 -6.17 16.11
CA VAL A 365 -30.22 -5.51 17.21
C VAL A 365 -31.64 -5.10 16.79
N ALA A 366 -31.82 -4.59 15.57
CA ALA A 366 -33.14 -4.23 15.05
C ALA A 366 -34.04 -5.46 14.89
N SER A 367 -33.49 -6.59 14.42
CA SER A 367 -34.20 -7.87 14.30
C SER A 367 -34.67 -8.38 15.66
N LEU A 368 -33.81 -8.33 16.68
CA LEU A 368 -34.15 -8.75 18.05
C LEU A 368 -35.10 -7.79 18.77
N GLN A 369 -35.20 -6.53 18.34
CA GLN A 369 -36.18 -5.56 18.85
C GLN A 369 -37.54 -5.64 18.15
N ALA A 370 -37.56 -6.15 16.92
CA ALA A 370 -38.78 -6.37 16.14
C ALA A 370 -39.42 -7.75 16.41
N ALA A 371 -38.63 -8.71 16.89
CA ALA A 371 -39.08 -9.95 17.51
C ALA A 371 -39.64 -9.69 18.91
#